data_AF-A0A258BGL2-F1
#
_entry.id   AF-A0A258BGL2-F1
#
_cell.length_a   1.000
_cell.length_b   1.000
_cell.length_c   1.000
_cell.angle_alpha   90.00
_cell.angle_beta   90.00
_cell.angle_gamma   90.00
#
_symmetry.space_group_name_H-M   'P 1'
#
loop_
_entity.id
_entity.type
_entity.pdbx_description
1 polymer ?
#
loop_
_entity_poly.entity_id
_entity_poly.type
_entity_poly.pdbx_seq_one_letter_code
_entity_poly.pdbx_strand_id
1 'polypeptide(L)'
;MLRSFAVMTVFASSLAGTSLAQEATLEAVLACRSIADPAERVACYDAAVGRLEQAQAEGEVKVITRAEVEKVQRESFGFRIPSLPSFGGGKDTEDGLERVTEPVKSVSSSGGKLRVVLENGSVWQQIDDKSIRA
;
A
#
# COMPACT_ATOMS: atom_id res chain seq x y z
N MET A 1 13.35 57.57 -51.97
CA MET A 1 13.59 56.12 -51.89
C MET A 1 13.79 55.75 -50.42
N LEU A 2 12.71 55.43 -49.70
CA LEU A 2 12.76 55.17 -48.25
C LEU A 2 12.63 53.65 -48.04
N ARG A 3 13.74 53.00 -47.66
CA ARG A 3 13.80 51.56 -47.43
C ARG A 3 13.20 51.25 -46.05
N SER A 4 12.01 50.66 -46.03
CA SER A 4 11.43 50.06 -44.82
C SER A 4 12.29 48.87 -44.38
N PHE A 5 12.87 48.94 -43.19
CA PHE A 5 13.41 47.79 -42.48
C PHE A 5 12.30 47.24 -41.58
N ALA A 6 11.75 46.09 -41.94
CA ALA A 6 10.86 45.33 -41.07
C ALA A 6 11.71 44.56 -40.05
N VAL A 7 11.59 44.91 -38.77
CA VAL A 7 12.17 44.17 -37.65
C VAL A 7 11.23 43.01 -37.32
N MET A 8 11.68 41.78 -37.57
CA MET A 8 10.94 40.55 -37.28
C MET A 8 11.35 40.06 -35.89
N THR A 9 10.51 40.32 -34.88
CA THR A 9 10.63 39.79 -33.53
C THR A 9 10.24 38.32 -33.50
N VAL A 10 11.20 37.44 -33.16
CA VAL A 10 10.95 36.00 -32.93
C VAL A 10 10.47 35.83 -31.50
N PHE A 11 9.18 35.52 -31.32
CA PHE A 11 8.63 35.02 -30.06
C PHE A 11 9.01 33.55 -29.89
N ALA A 12 9.89 33.24 -28.94
CA ALA A 12 10.14 31.88 -28.49
C ALA A 12 8.97 31.45 -27.59
N SER A 13 8.04 30.68 -28.13
CA SER A 13 6.94 30.08 -27.36
C SER A 13 7.46 28.86 -26.59
N SER A 14 7.67 29.03 -25.29
CA SER A 14 7.83 27.91 -24.37
C SER A 14 6.53 27.10 -24.36
N LEU A 15 6.56 25.90 -24.95
CA LEU A 15 5.55 24.88 -24.73
C LEU A 15 5.73 24.38 -23.29
N ALA A 16 5.05 25.05 -22.35
CA ALA A 16 4.81 24.47 -21.04
C ALA A 16 4.04 23.16 -21.26
N GLY A 17 4.75 22.04 -21.06
CA GLY A 17 4.17 20.71 -21.11
C GLY A 17 2.91 20.68 -20.25
N THR A 18 1.84 20.21 -20.85
CA THR A 18 0.52 20.10 -20.23
C THR A 18 0.69 19.32 -18.93
N SER A 19 0.37 19.96 -17.80
CA SER A 19 0.22 19.27 -16.54
C SER A 19 -0.94 18.30 -16.71
N LEU A 20 -0.63 17.05 -17.07
CA LEU A 20 -1.46 15.93 -16.69
C LEU A 20 -1.73 16.15 -15.20
N ALA A 21 -2.98 16.16 -14.77
CA ALA A 21 -3.30 16.00 -13.36
C ALA A 21 -2.57 14.73 -12.92
N GLN A 22 -1.41 14.89 -12.31
CA GLN A 22 -0.40 13.84 -12.33
C GLN A 22 -0.57 13.03 -11.06
N GLU A 23 -1.38 11.98 -11.19
CA GLU A 23 -1.76 11.11 -10.09
C GLU A 23 -0.52 10.60 -9.32
N ALA A 24 -0.62 10.53 -7.99
CA ALA A 24 0.40 9.97 -7.12
C ALA A 24 0.31 8.42 -7.14
N THR A 25 0.57 7.84 -8.31
CA THR A 25 0.41 6.41 -8.59
C THR A 25 1.74 5.75 -8.93
N LEU A 26 1.80 4.42 -8.76
CA LEU A 26 2.97 3.63 -9.15
C LEU A 26 3.19 3.70 -10.67
N GLU A 27 2.11 3.71 -11.44
CA GLU A 27 2.11 3.81 -12.90
C GLU A 27 2.82 5.08 -13.37
N ALA A 28 2.58 6.22 -12.70
CA ALA A 28 3.23 7.49 -13.03
C ALA A 28 4.76 7.42 -12.84
N VAL A 29 5.24 6.73 -11.81
CA VAL A 29 6.69 6.51 -11.59
C VAL A 29 7.26 5.57 -12.65
N LEU A 30 6.56 4.47 -12.94
CA LEU A 30 7.02 3.47 -13.92
C LEU A 30 7.07 4.03 -15.34
N ALA A 31 6.16 4.96 -15.69
CA ALA A 31 6.15 5.63 -16.99
C ALA A 31 7.44 6.42 -17.28
N CYS A 32 8.12 6.97 -16.26
CA CYS A 32 9.39 7.66 -16.46
C CYS A 32 10.48 6.77 -17.09
N ARG A 33 10.37 5.45 -16.95
CA ARG A 33 11.34 4.49 -17.50
C ARG A 33 11.44 4.53 -19.03
N SER A 34 10.38 4.91 -19.73
CA SER A 34 10.37 4.98 -21.20
C SER A 34 11.06 6.23 -21.76
N ILE A 35 11.44 7.20 -20.92
CA ILE A 35 12.13 8.42 -21.35
C ILE A 35 13.57 8.08 -21.72
N ALA A 36 13.97 8.41 -22.94
CA ALA A 36 15.29 8.10 -23.47
C ALA A 36 16.38 9.02 -22.89
N ASP A 37 16.13 10.33 -22.90
CA ASP A 37 17.08 11.32 -22.37
C ASP A 37 17.26 11.13 -20.84
N PRO A 38 18.51 10.94 -20.36
CA PRO A 38 18.75 10.72 -18.94
C PRO A 38 18.36 11.90 -18.04
N ALA A 39 18.56 13.15 -18.49
CA ALA A 39 18.26 14.32 -17.67
C ALA A 39 16.74 14.52 -17.55
N GLU A 40 16.00 14.36 -18.64
CA GLU A 40 14.53 14.37 -18.62
C GLU A 40 13.97 13.23 -17.79
N ARG A 41 14.57 12.03 -17.87
CA ARG A 41 14.15 10.86 -17.09
C ARG A 41 14.31 11.08 -15.59
N VAL A 42 15.44 11.64 -15.16
CA VAL A 42 15.68 11.96 -13.73
C VAL A 42 14.69 13.02 -13.25
N ALA A 43 14.48 14.10 -14.01
CA ALA A 43 13.50 15.12 -13.67
C ALA A 43 12.07 14.55 -13.53
N CYS A 44 11.70 13.60 -14.39
CA CYS A 44 10.42 12.89 -14.28
C CYS A 44 10.31 12.08 -12.97
N TYR A 45 11.36 11.34 -12.62
CA TYR A 45 11.38 10.56 -11.38
C TYR A 45 11.25 11.45 -10.15
N ASP A 46 12.03 12.53 -10.08
CA ASP A 46 12.00 13.46 -8.94
C ASP A 46 10.60 14.07 -8.75
N ALA A 47 9.96 14.49 -9.84
CA ALA A 47 8.61 15.03 -9.80
C ALA A 47 7.56 13.98 -9.38
N ALA A 48 7.67 12.74 -9.87
CA ALA A 48 6.74 11.66 -9.54
C ALA A 48 6.88 11.18 -8.09
N VAL A 49 8.12 11.03 -7.62
CA VAL A 49 8.40 10.66 -6.23
C VAL A 49 7.99 11.77 -5.27
N GLY A 50 8.23 13.04 -5.59
CA GLY A 50 7.79 14.16 -4.74
C GLY A 50 6.27 14.20 -4.54
N ARG A 51 5.48 13.84 -5.55
CA ARG A 51 4.02 13.70 -5.41
C ARG A 51 3.62 12.51 -4.55
N LEU A 52 4.31 11.37 -4.67
CA LEU A 52 4.07 10.22 -3.79
C LEU A 52 4.41 10.54 -2.34
N GLU A 53 5.49 11.27 -2.09
CA GLU A 53 5.86 11.72 -0.74
C GLU A 53 4.77 12.62 -0.15
N GLN A 54 4.24 13.57 -0.93
CA GLN A 54 3.13 14.42 -0.49
C GLN A 54 1.86 13.61 -0.20
N ALA A 55 1.45 12.73 -1.12
CA ALA A 55 0.28 11.87 -0.94
C ALA A 55 0.43 10.92 0.26
N GLN A 56 1.64 10.45 0.55
CA GLN A 56 1.93 9.66 1.73
C GLN A 56 1.82 10.50 3.01
N ALA A 57 2.31 11.74 3.01
CA ALA A 57 2.18 12.66 4.15
C ALA A 57 0.71 13.02 4.44
N GLU A 58 -0.11 13.13 3.40
CA GLU A 58 -1.55 13.41 3.49
C GLU A 58 -2.38 12.15 3.82
N GLY A 59 -1.75 10.96 3.81
CA GLY A 59 -2.39 9.68 4.13
C GLY A 59 -3.20 9.08 2.98
N GLU A 60 -3.09 9.63 1.77
CA GLU A 60 -3.77 9.15 0.57
C GLU A 60 -3.10 7.89 -0.01
N VAL A 61 -1.79 7.74 0.18
CA VAL A 61 -1.01 6.59 -0.30
C VAL A 61 -0.23 5.95 0.85
N LYS A 62 -0.22 4.62 0.89
CA LYS A 62 0.64 3.85 1.79
C LYS A 62 1.22 2.64 1.07
N VAL A 63 2.54 2.46 1.20
CA VAL A 63 3.21 1.25 0.72
C VAL A 63 3.12 0.20 1.82
N ILE A 64 2.58 -0.97 1.47
CA ILE A 64 2.48 -2.12 2.36
C ILE A 64 3.14 -3.31 1.67
N THR A 65 4.04 -3.98 2.37
CA THR A 65 4.68 -5.20 1.91
C THR A 65 3.75 -6.40 2.07
N ARG A 66 3.98 -7.45 1.28
CA ARG A 66 3.27 -8.72 1.45
C ARG A 66 3.41 -9.29 2.87
N ALA A 67 4.58 -9.15 3.49
CA ALA A 67 4.82 -9.63 4.85
C ALA A 67 3.95 -8.89 5.88
N GLU A 68 3.72 -7.58 5.72
CA GLU A 68 2.82 -6.82 6.57
C GLU A 68 1.37 -7.26 6.38
N VAL A 69 0.95 -7.53 5.15
CA VAL A 69 -0.38 -8.09 4.86
C VAL A 69 -0.57 -9.44 5.55
N GLU A 70 0.39 -10.36 5.40
CA GLU A 70 0.34 -11.69 6.02
C GLU A 70 0.33 -11.60 7.55
N LYS A 71 1.09 -10.66 8.13
CA LYS A 71 1.08 -10.40 9.57
C LYS A 71 -0.31 -9.94 10.03
N VAL A 72 -0.89 -8.95 9.36
CA VAL A 72 -2.24 -8.44 9.70
C VAL A 72 -3.28 -9.54 9.58
N GLN A 73 -3.24 -10.35 8.51
CA GLN A 73 -4.17 -11.46 8.34
C GLN A 73 -4.00 -12.51 9.47
N ARG A 74 -2.77 -12.81 9.89
CA ARG A 74 -2.50 -13.75 11.00
C ARG A 74 -3.00 -13.22 12.34
N GLU A 75 -2.77 -11.96 12.64
CA GLU A 75 -3.25 -11.28 13.86
C GLU A 75 -4.78 -11.16 13.87
N SER A 76 -5.39 -11.09 12.68
CA SER A 76 -6.84 -11.01 12.49
C SER A 76 -7.53 -12.37 12.39
N PHE A 77 -6.79 -13.48 12.47
CA PHE A 77 -7.34 -14.83 12.32
C PHE A 77 -8.42 -15.09 13.37
N GLY A 78 -9.59 -15.56 12.93
CA GLY A 78 -10.78 -15.75 13.76
C GLY A 78 -11.75 -14.57 13.79
N PHE A 79 -11.35 -13.38 13.30
CA PHE A 79 -12.25 -12.26 13.08
C PHE A 79 -12.72 -12.22 11.63
N ARG A 80 -14.02 -12.06 11.40
CA ARG A 80 -14.55 -11.72 10.08
C ARG A 80 -14.33 -10.23 9.85
N ILE A 81 -13.17 -9.83 9.35
CA ILE A 81 -12.90 -8.44 8.96
C ILE A 81 -13.41 -8.24 7.53
N PRO A 82 -14.52 -7.51 7.30
CA PRO A 82 -15.16 -7.43 5.98
C PRO A 82 -14.40 -6.63 4.92
N SER A 83 -13.17 -6.17 5.21
CA SER A 83 -12.58 -5.05 4.47
C SER A 83 -11.06 -5.00 4.46
N LEU A 84 -10.36 -6.13 4.50
CA LEU A 84 -9.02 -6.11 3.89
C LEU A 84 -9.28 -6.23 2.38
N PRO A 85 -9.06 -5.17 1.57
CA PRO A 85 -9.02 -5.34 0.13
C PRO A 85 -8.09 -6.53 -0.15
N SER A 86 -8.39 -7.33 -1.17
CA SER A 86 -7.43 -8.34 -1.61
C SER A 86 -6.13 -7.62 -1.98
N PHE A 87 -5.18 -7.57 -1.03
CA PHE A 87 -3.86 -6.98 -1.24
C PHE A 87 -2.99 -7.87 -2.16
N GLY A 88 -3.59 -8.86 -2.81
CA GLY A 88 -2.99 -9.72 -3.81
C GLY A 88 -3.55 -9.41 -5.20
N GLY A 89 -2.86 -8.58 -5.97
CA GLY A 89 -3.04 -8.48 -7.43
C GLY A 89 -2.48 -9.70 -8.18
N GLY A 90 -2.63 -10.90 -7.62
CA GLY A 90 -2.22 -12.17 -8.22
C GLY A 90 -3.41 -13.11 -8.16
N LYS A 91 -3.71 -13.75 -9.30
CA LYS A 91 -4.77 -14.75 -9.52
C LYS A 91 -5.32 -15.34 -8.22
N ASP A 92 -6.59 -15.04 -7.94
CA ASP A 92 -7.49 -15.76 -7.06
C ASP A 92 -6.83 -16.88 -6.25
N THR A 93 -6.23 -16.53 -5.13
CA THR A 93 -6.20 -17.46 -4.02
C THR A 93 -7.36 -17.07 -3.12
N GLU A 94 -8.46 -17.81 -3.26
CA GLU A 94 -9.49 -17.97 -2.23
C GLU A 94 -8.90 -18.47 -0.88
N ASP A 95 -7.58 -18.65 -0.76
CA ASP A 95 -6.91 -19.05 0.47
C ASP A 95 -6.72 -17.85 1.40
N GLY A 96 -7.80 -17.44 2.05
CA GLY A 96 -7.67 -16.83 3.36
C GLY A 96 -6.85 -17.75 4.28
N LEU A 97 -6.08 -17.18 5.22
CA LEU A 97 -5.37 -18.00 6.22
C LEU A 97 -6.35 -18.98 6.88
N GLU A 98 -6.18 -20.29 6.62
CA GLU A 98 -7.03 -21.35 7.19
C GLU A 98 -6.54 -21.83 8.56
N ARG A 99 -5.24 -21.67 8.82
CA ARG A 99 -4.59 -22.15 10.03
C ARG A 99 -3.53 -21.16 10.48
N VAL A 100 -3.48 -20.94 11.79
CA VAL A 100 -2.43 -20.19 12.46
C VAL A 100 -1.80 -21.09 13.53
N THR A 101 -0.48 -21.05 13.62
CA THR A 101 0.30 -21.74 14.66
C THR A 101 1.09 -20.69 15.41
N GLU A 102 0.76 -20.51 16.68
CA GLU A 102 1.36 -19.49 17.54
C GLU A 102 1.69 -20.11 18.90
N PRO A 103 2.81 -19.73 19.54
CA PRO A 103 3.14 -20.21 20.87
C PRO A 103 2.11 -19.74 21.91
N VAL A 104 1.80 -20.62 22.85
CA VAL A 104 0.90 -20.30 23.97
C VAL A 104 1.69 -19.56 25.04
N LYS A 105 1.25 -18.34 25.35
CA LYS A 105 1.80 -17.52 26.44
C LYS A 105 1.23 -17.93 27.79
N SER A 106 -0.08 -18.16 27.87
CA SER A 106 -0.72 -18.64 29.09
C SER A 106 -2.07 -19.31 28.82
N VAL A 107 -2.46 -20.18 29.76
CA VAL A 107 -3.77 -20.82 29.79
C VAL A 107 -4.39 -20.60 31.17
N SER A 108 -5.65 -20.19 31.21
CA SER A 108 -6.42 -20.07 32.45
C SER A 108 -7.82 -20.69 32.28
N SER A 109 -8.44 -21.03 33.40
CA SER A 109 -9.80 -21.56 33.45
C SER A 109 -10.63 -20.80 34.47
N SER A 110 -11.83 -20.38 34.09
CA SER A 110 -12.81 -19.77 34.98
C SER A 110 -14.20 -20.30 34.64
N GLY A 111 -14.96 -20.73 35.65
CA GLY A 111 -16.28 -21.33 35.44
C GLY A 111 -16.26 -22.59 34.55
N GLY A 112 -15.13 -23.30 34.49
CA GLY A 112 -14.95 -24.49 33.64
C GLY A 112 -14.63 -24.22 32.17
N LYS A 113 -14.51 -22.95 31.75
CA LYS A 113 -14.17 -22.57 30.37
C LYS A 113 -12.71 -22.16 30.25
N LEU A 114 -12.03 -22.64 29.21
CA LEU A 114 -10.65 -22.25 28.93
C LEU A 114 -10.55 -20.85 28.30
N ARG A 115 -9.51 -20.14 28.70
CA ARG A 115 -9.01 -18.92 28.08
C ARG A 115 -7.52 -19.09 27.78
N VAL A 116 -7.16 -18.97 26.51
CA VAL A 116 -5.79 -19.13 25.99
C VAL A 116 -5.29 -17.79 25.48
N VAL A 117 -4.12 -17.37 25.96
CA VAL A 117 -3.41 -16.18 25.45
C VAL A 117 -2.20 -16.66 24.67
N LEU A 118 -2.05 -16.19 23.44
CA LEU A 118 -0.91 -16.49 22.57
C LEU A 118 0.16 -15.40 22.69
N GLU A 119 1.39 -15.70 22.28
CA GLU A 119 2.52 -14.73 22.33
C GLU A 119 2.29 -13.50 21.44
N ASN A 120 1.52 -13.64 20.35
CA ASN A 120 1.10 -12.52 19.50
C ASN A 120 0.02 -11.62 20.14
N GLY A 121 -0.43 -11.93 21.36
CA GLY A 121 -1.43 -11.16 22.09
C GLY A 121 -2.88 -11.54 21.81
N SER A 122 -3.14 -12.43 20.84
CA SER A 122 -4.50 -12.93 20.60
C SER A 122 -5.01 -13.75 21.79
N VAL A 123 -6.32 -13.63 22.06
CA VAL A 123 -6.98 -14.28 23.19
C VAL A 123 -8.17 -15.10 22.71
N TRP A 124 -8.15 -16.39 23.00
CA TRP A 124 -9.18 -17.34 22.62
C TRP A 124 -9.93 -17.83 23.85
N GLN A 125 -11.26 -17.87 23.77
CA GLN A 125 -12.13 -18.36 24.84
C GLN A 125 -13.00 -19.49 24.32
N GLN A 126 -13.06 -20.57 25.09
CA GLN A 126 -13.97 -21.67 24.83
C GLN A 126 -15.42 -21.19 24.93
N ILE A 127 -16.20 -21.47 23.89
CA ILE A 127 -17.62 -21.06 23.82
C ILE A 127 -18.58 -22.17 24.24
N ASP A 128 -18.19 -23.44 24.08
CA ASP A 128 -18.98 -24.59 24.53
C ASP A 128 -18.75 -24.91 26.02
N ASP A 129 -19.46 -25.92 26.51
CA ASP A 129 -19.42 -26.37 27.92
C ASP A 129 -18.67 -27.70 28.08
N LYS A 130 -17.88 -28.12 27.08
CA LYS A 130 -17.11 -29.37 27.18
C LYS A 130 -16.00 -29.21 28.23
N SER A 131 -15.97 -30.08 29.22
CA SER A 131 -14.85 -30.09 30.16
C SER A 131 -13.56 -30.53 29.46
N ILE A 132 -12.54 -29.67 29.45
CA ILE A 132 -11.19 -30.01 28.99
C ILE A 132 -10.33 -30.19 30.25
N ARG A 133 -9.87 -31.42 30.49
CA ARG A 133 -8.85 -31.71 31.51
C ARG A 133 -7.49 -31.78 30.85
N ALA A 134 -6.52 -31.05 31.40
CA ALA A 134 -5.11 -31.15 31.06
C ALA A 134 -4.47 -32.32 31.82
#